data_AF-A0ABD2JQL9-F1
#
_entry.id   AF-A0ABD2JQL9-F1
#
_cell.length_a   1.000
_cell.length_b   1.000
_cell.length_c   1.000
_cell.angle_alpha   90.00
_cell.angle_beta   90.00
_cell.angle_gamma   90.00
#
_symmetry.space_group_name_H-M   'P 1'
#
loop_
_entity.id
_entity.type
_entity.pdbx_description
1 polymer ?
#
loop_
_entity_poly.entity_id
_entity_poly.type
_entity_poly.pdbx_seq_one_letter_code
_entity_poly.pdbx_strand_id
1 'polypeptide(L)'
;MFDVNFVMDNYGLSGVFLEIVLIELVNAFLFQRAFADPCQLASSYASWLLSRQFFALNLHSQHINAFEEECSADLTVAILYGSIVEAFGLFAGKFADFCIEKRALSPTHANVINAICSGTITILGINISGMYANPIVAWALTFNCKGISHLGHISVYWLAPICAFFATKTVFGDENDQQQEEAEKSFDETGKLANPTNGNGTKKVN
;
A
#
# COMPACT_ATOMS: atom_id res chain seq x y z
N MET A 1 -11.18 8.66 -4.67
CA MET A 1 -11.45 7.78 -3.54
C MET A 1 -12.16 6.59 -4.13
N PHE A 2 -11.59 5.42 -3.92
CA PHE A 2 -12.16 4.14 -4.34
C PHE A 2 -13.46 3.92 -3.59
N ASP A 3 -14.55 3.68 -4.30
CA ASP A 3 -15.80 3.28 -3.67
C ASP A 3 -15.87 1.75 -3.69
N VAL A 4 -15.33 1.16 -2.63
CA VAL A 4 -15.33 -0.30 -2.44
C VAL A 4 -16.76 -0.84 -2.39
N ASN A 5 -17.70 -0.08 -1.82
CA ASN A 5 -19.10 -0.49 -1.72
C ASN A 5 -19.73 -0.54 -3.11
N PHE A 6 -19.49 0.46 -3.95
CA PHE A 6 -19.97 0.44 -5.35
C PHE A 6 -19.46 -0.77 -6.12
N VAL A 7 -18.18 -1.10 -6.01
CA VAL A 7 -17.59 -2.24 -6.74
C VAL A 7 -18.12 -3.55 -6.19
N MET A 8 -18.31 -3.64 -4.87
CA MET A 8 -18.90 -4.80 -4.23
C MET A 8 -20.36 -5.01 -4.65
N ASP A 9 -21.14 -3.95 -4.80
CA ASP A 9 -22.54 -3.99 -5.20
C ASP A 9 -22.73 -4.34 -6.69
N ASN A 10 -21.82 -3.91 -7.57
CA ASN A 10 -21.94 -4.11 -9.03
C ASN A 10 -21.15 -5.33 -9.54
N TYR A 11 -19.98 -5.60 -8.98
CA TYR A 11 -19.01 -6.58 -9.48
C TYR A 11 -18.63 -7.64 -8.44
N GLY A 12 -19.13 -7.52 -7.20
CA GLY A 12 -18.87 -8.46 -6.12
C GLY A 12 -17.41 -8.47 -5.65
N LEU A 13 -17.10 -9.47 -4.82
CA LEU A 13 -15.76 -9.62 -4.23
C LEU A 13 -14.65 -9.83 -5.27
N SER A 14 -14.97 -10.49 -6.40
CA SER A 14 -14.04 -10.67 -7.52
C SER A 14 -13.71 -9.38 -8.25
N GLY A 15 -14.66 -8.43 -8.33
CA GLY A 15 -14.41 -7.10 -8.89
C GLY A 15 -13.41 -6.33 -8.04
N VAL A 16 -13.68 -6.28 -6.74
CA VAL A 16 -12.79 -5.65 -5.74
C VAL A 16 -11.38 -6.25 -5.81
N PHE A 17 -11.28 -7.58 -5.98
CA PHE A 17 -9.98 -8.27 -6.08
C PHE A 17 -9.16 -7.78 -7.27
N LEU A 18 -9.76 -7.84 -8.46
CA LEU A 18 -9.08 -7.46 -9.69
C LEU A 18 -8.63 -6.01 -9.64
N GLU A 19 -9.44 -5.15 -9.03
CA GLU A 19 -9.12 -3.73 -8.90
C GLU A 19 -7.96 -3.47 -7.95
N ILE A 20 -7.96 -4.08 -6.75
CA ILE A 20 -6.86 -3.95 -5.80
C ILE A 20 -5.57 -4.48 -6.42
N VAL A 21 -5.61 -5.66 -7.05
CA VAL A 21 -4.44 -6.24 -7.71
C VAL A 21 -3.94 -5.33 -8.83
N LEU A 22 -4.84 -4.73 -9.61
CA LEU A 22 -4.46 -3.80 -10.67
C LEU A 22 -3.82 -2.53 -10.09
N ILE A 23 -4.34 -1.96 -9.00
CA ILE A 23 -3.72 -0.82 -8.32
C ILE A 23 -2.32 -1.18 -7.81
N GLU A 24 -2.18 -2.31 -7.13
CA GLU A 24 -0.88 -2.77 -6.61
C GLU A 24 0.12 -3.03 -7.73
N LEU A 25 -0.35 -3.58 -8.85
CA LEU A 25 0.47 -3.79 -10.03
C LEU A 25 0.91 -2.45 -10.66
N VAL A 26 -0.03 -1.52 -10.82
CA VAL A 26 0.25 -0.17 -11.34
C VAL A 26 1.21 0.56 -10.40
N ASN A 27 1.05 0.43 -9.08
CA ASN A 27 1.97 1.00 -8.11
C ASN A 27 3.36 0.38 -8.24
N ALA A 28 3.45 -0.94 -8.35
CA ALA A 28 4.72 -1.65 -8.52
C ALA A 28 5.45 -1.29 -9.83
N PHE A 29 4.71 -0.95 -10.89
CA PHE A 29 5.31 -0.55 -12.18
C PHE A 29 5.60 0.96 -12.29
N LEU A 30 4.70 1.83 -11.81
CA LEU A 30 4.81 3.28 -11.96
C LEU A 30 5.65 3.91 -10.84
N PHE A 31 5.52 3.44 -9.60
CA PHE A 31 6.21 3.99 -8.43
C PHE A 31 7.50 3.26 -8.07
N GLN A 32 7.94 2.31 -8.89
CA GLN A 32 9.24 1.62 -8.77
C GLN A 32 10.46 2.57 -8.72
N ARG A 33 10.26 3.85 -9.05
CA ARG A 33 11.28 4.91 -9.07
C ARG A 33 10.93 6.13 -8.21
N ALA A 34 9.87 6.06 -7.41
CA ALA A 34 9.47 7.17 -6.55
C ALA A 34 10.29 7.13 -5.25
N PHE A 35 11.30 7.97 -5.16
CA PHE A 35 12.07 8.21 -3.92
C PHE A 35 11.14 8.79 -2.85
N ALA A 36 11.04 8.13 -1.70
CA ALA A 36 10.09 8.44 -0.65
C ALA A 36 10.82 8.81 0.65
N ASP A 37 10.46 9.97 1.20
CA ASP A 37 10.18 10.06 2.64
C ASP A 37 9.05 11.10 2.92
N PRO A 38 9.12 12.36 2.46
CA PRO A 38 8.00 13.32 2.63
C PRO A 38 6.88 13.18 1.57
N CYS A 39 7.14 12.45 0.48
CA CYS A 39 6.24 12.41 -0.68
C CYS A 39 4.97 11.57 -0.43
N GLN A 40 4.96 10.62 0.52
CA GLN A 40 3.81 9.73 0.71
C GLN A 40 2.60 10.47 1.29
N LEU A 41 2.83 11.37 2.25
CA LEU A 41 1.78 12.25 2.78
C LEU A 41 1.29 13.22 1.70
N ALA A 42 2.21 13.84 0.96
CA ALA A 42 1.88 14.76 -0.11
C ALA A 42 1.11 14.07 -1.25
N SER A 43 1.50 12.85 -1.62
CA SER A 43 0.86 12.04 -2.66
C SER A 43 -0.50 11.53 -2.24
N SER A 44 -0.65 11.11 -0.98
CA SER A 44 -1.94 10.73 -0.42
C SER A 44 -2.90 11.93 -0.41
N TYR A 45 -2.43 13.08 0.06
CA TYR A 45 -3.21 14.33 0.07
C TYR A 45 -3.51 14.84 -1.35
N ALA A 46 -2.56 14.78 -2.28
CA ALA A 46 -2.76 15.13 -3.68
C ALA A 46 -3.76 14.18 -4.36
N SER A 47 -3.69 12.88 -4.08
CA SER A 47 -4.65 11.89 -4.60
C SER A 47 -6.06 12.15 -4.06
N TRP A 48 -6.18 12.53 -2.78
CA TRP A 48 -7.43 12.98 -2.20
C TRP A 48 -7.96 14.25 -2.91
N LEU A 49 -7.11 15.27 -3.11
CA LEU A 49 -7.49 16.49 -3.83
C LEU A 49 -7.91 16.23 -5.28
N LEU A 50 -7.16 15.42 -6.02
CA LEU A 50 -7.46 15.06 -7.40
C LEU A 50 -8.75 14.26 -7.50
N SER A 51 -8.98 13.33 -6.58
CA SER A 51 -10.25 12.59 -6.49
C SER A 51 -11.40 13.57 -6.28
N ARG A 52 -11.23 14.54 -5.39
CA ARG A 52 -12.23 15.58 -5.12
C ARG A 52 -12.50 16.42 -6.37
N GLN A 53 -11.45 16.84 -7.07
CA GLN A 53 -11.64 17.64 -8.28
C GLN A 53 -12.30 16.84 -9.40
N PHE A 54 -11.93 15.57 -9.57
CA PHE A 54 -12.50 14.67 -10.57
C PHE A 54 -13.99 14.43 -10.32
N PHE A 55 -14.38 14.10 -9.09
CA PHE A 55 -15.79 13.90 -8.76
C PHE A 55 -16.59 15.21 -8.80
N ALA A 56 -15.96 16.36 -8.55
CA ALA A 56 -16.60 17.67 -8.67
C ALA A 56 -16.96 18.04 -10.12
N LEU A 57 -16.38 17.37 -11.13
CA LEU A 57 -16.77 17.52 -12.54
C LEU A 57 -18.15 16.91 -12.86
N ASN A 58 -18.75 16.19 -11.90
CA ASN A 58 -20.13 15.71 -11.95
C ASN A 58 -20.51 15.02 -13.27
N LEU A 59 -19.61 14.16 -13.77
CA LEU A 59 -19.76 13.46 -15.05
C LEU A 59 -20.82 12.33 -15.02
N HIS A 60 -21.28 11.95 -13.83
CA HIS A 60 -22.28 10.90 -13.58
C HIS A 60 -23.04 11.23 -12.30
N SER A 61 -24.35 10.94 -12.28
CA SER A 61 -25.25 11.14 -11.14
C SER A 61 -24.83 10.47 -9.82
N GLN A 62 -23.91 9.50 -9.88
CA GLN A 62 -23.41 8.76 -8.72
C GLN A 62 -22.23 9.50 -8.05
N HIS A 63 -21.52 10.39 -8.77
CA HIS A 63 -20.46 11.22 -8.20
C HIS A 63 -20.99 12.29 -7.24
N ILE A 64 -22.29 12.63 -7.34
CA ILE A 64 -22.97 13.56 -6.43
C ILE A 64 -23.07 12.95 -5.03
N ASN A 65 -23.39 11.66 -4.94
CA ASN A 65 -23.58 10.97 -3.67
C ASN A 65 -22.25 10.67 -2.96
N ALA A 66 -21.17 10.45 -3.71
CA ALA A 66 -19.83 10.25 -3.15
C ALA A 66 -19.28 11.45 -2.36
N PHE A 67 -19.90 12.64 -2.49
CA PHE A 67 -19.58 13.84 -1.72
C PHE A 67 -20.45 14.07 -0.48
N GLU A 68 -21.67 13.54 -0.48
CA GLU A 68 -22.66 13.77 0.58
C GLU A 68 -22.72 12.62 1.59
N GLU A 69 -22.04 11.50 1.33
CA GLU A 69 -21.95 10.40 2.30
C GLU A 69 -21.18 10.83 3.55
N GLU A 70 -21.86 10.74 4.69
CA GLU A 70 -21.26 10.88 6.00
C GLU A 70 -20.17 9.80 6.15
N CYS A 71 -18.90 10.20 6.04
CA CYS A 71 -17.78 9.26 6.13
C CYS A 71 -17.88 8.41 7.41
N SER A 72 -17.87 7.08 7.22
CA SER A 72 -17.90 6.08 8.28
C SER A 72 -16.58 5.31 8.26
N ALA A 73 -16.02 5.01 9.43
CA ALA A 73 -14.82 4.20 9.55
C ALA A 73 -15.12 2.74 9.16
N ASP A 74 -14.24 2.11 8.38
CA ASP A 74 -14.40 0.71 7.91
C ASP A 74 -14.20 -0.34 9.02
N LEU A 75 -13.89 0.10 10.23
CA LEU A 75 -13.77 -0.80 11.37
C LEU A 75 -15.14 -1.28 11.82
N THR A 76 -15.44 -2.55 11.55
CA THR A 76 -16.73 -3.19 11.90
C THR A 76 -16.68 -3.96 13.24
N VAL A 77 -15.49 -4.08 13.82
CA VAL A 77 -15.16 -4.95 14.95
C VAL A 77 -14.60 -4.17 16.15
N ALA A 78 -14.47 -4.83 17.30
CA ALA A 78 -13.84 -4.23 18.46
C ALA A 78 -12.39 -3.79 18.17
N ILE A 79 -11.98 -2.65 18.74
CA ILE A 79 -10.67 -2.01 18.56
C ILE A 79 -9.53 -3.02 18.66
N LEU A 80 -9.50 -3.85 19.70
CA LEU A 80 -8.43 -4.83 19.90
C LEU A 80 -8.37 -5.86 18.77
N TYR A 81 -9.52 -6.35 18.31
CA TYR A 81 -9.59 -7.32 17.21
C TYR A 81 -9.15 -6.68 15.88
N GLY A 82 -9.59 -5.45 15.61
CA GLY A 82 -9.13 -4.66 14.47
C GLY A 82 -7.62 -4.43 14.48
N SER A 83 -7.06 -4.05 15.63
CA SER A 83 -5.60 -3.90 15.80
C SER A 83 -4.85 -5.20 15.46
N ILE A 84 -5.34 -6.36 15.92
CA ILE A 84 -4.71 -7.65 15.62
C ILE A 84 -4.78 -7.95 14.12
N VAL A 85 -5.92 -7.69 13.48
CA VAL A 85 -6.12 -7.92 12.05
C VAL A 85 -5.18 -7.06 11.20
N GLU A 86 -5.08 -5.76 11.48
CA GLU A 86 -4.16 -4.84 10.79
C GLU A 86 -2.69 -5.23 11.00
N ALA A 87 -2.31 -5.59 12.23
CA ALA A 87 -0.96 -6.07 12.53
C ALA A 87 -0.63 -7.37 11.78
N PHE A 88 -1.57 -8.31 11.76
CA PHE A 88 -1.41 -9.58 11.05
C PHE A 88 -1.35 -9.40 9.54
N GLY A 89 -2.15 -8.50 8.98
CA GLY A 89 -2.13 -8.15 7.56
C GLY A 89 -0.76 -7.64 7.12
N LEU A 90 -0.19 -6.68 7.86
CA LEU A 90 1.16 -6.18 7.58
C LEU A 90 2.21 -7.28 7.69
N PHE A 91 2.15 -8.08 8.77
CA PHE A 91 3.09 -9.19 8.98
C PHE A 91 3.01 -10.22 7.85
N ALA A 92 1.79 -10.61 7.44
CA ALA A 92 1.56 -11.55 6.36
C ALA A 92 2.07 -11.02 5.00
N GLY A 93 1.90 -9.72 4.74
CA GLY A 93 2.46 -9.06 3.55
C GLY A 93 3.99 -9.17 3.53
N LYS A 94 4.65 -8.79 4.62
CA LYS A 94 6.11 -8.91 4.75
C LYS A 94 6.62 -10.34 4.70
N PHE A 95 5.87 -11.28 5.25
CA PHE A 95 6.19 -12.70 5.15
C PHE A 95 6.09 -13.21 3.70
N ALA A 96 5.08 -12.76 2.94
CA ALA A 96 4.93 -13.09 1.53
C ALA A 96 6.10 -12.55 0.71
N ASP A 97 6.47 -11.28 0.91
CA ASP A 97 7.64 -10.64 0.27
C ASP A 97 8.91 -11.48 0.50
N PHE A 98 9.21 -11.79 1.77
CA PHE A 98 10.36 -12.62 2.16
C PHE A 98 10.36 -14.00 1.48
N CYS A 99 9.19 -14.65 1.39
CA CYS A 99 9.05 -15.94 0.74
C CYS A 99 9.28 -15.88 -0.78
N ILE A 100 8.97 -14.76 -1.41
CA ILE A 100 9.08 -14.54 -2.85
C ILE A 100 10.53 -14.18 -3.21
N GLU A 101 11.18 -13.33 -2.42
CA GLU A 101 12.59 -12.97 -2.57
C GLU A 101 13.50 -14.20 -2.48
N LYS A 102 13.22 -15.10 -1.52
CA LYS A 102 13.95 -16.38 -1.38
C LYS A 102 13.89 -17.29 -2.60
N ARG A 103 12.91 -17.10 -3.49
CA ARG A 103 12.75 -17.93 -4.70
C ARG A 103 13.57 -17.41 -5.88
N ALA A 104 14.34 -16.33 -5.73
CA ALA A 104 15.22 -15.75 -6.76
C ALA A 104 14.51 -15.57 -8.12
N LEU A 105 13.26 -15.09 -8.07
CA LEU A 105 12.44 -14.82 -9.25
C LEU A 105 12.92 -13.54 -9.95
N SER A 106 12.58 -13.39 -11.23
CA SER A 106 12.82 -12.11 -11.91
C SER A 106 11.94 -11.02 -11.29
N PRO A 107 12.39 -9.75 -11.27
CA PRO A 107 11.70 -8.66 -10.56
C PRO A 107 10.26 -8.44 -11.04
N THR A 108 10.01 -8.64 -12.33
CA THR A 108 8.65 -8.54 -12.90
C THR A 108 7.72 -9.62 -12.34
N HIS A 109 8.20 -10.87 -12.24
CA HIS A 109 7.38 -11.97 -11.71
C HIS A 109 7.17 -11.81 -10.20
N ALA A 110 8.19 -11.36 -9.47
CA ALA A 110 8.09 -11.06 -8.05
C ALA A 110 7.03 -9.99 -7.77
N ASN A 111 7.04 -8.88 -8.52
CA ASN A 111 6.05 -7.80 -8.40
C ASN A 111 4.62 -8.27 -8.68
N VAL A 112 4.42 -9.09 -9.72
CA VAL A 112 3.09 -9.62 -10.05
C VAL A 112 2.57 -10.52 -8.92
N ILE A 113 3.42 -11.40 -8.38
CA ILE A 113 3.03 -12.30 -7.29
C ILE A 113 2.78 -11.50 -6.01
N ASN A 114 3.63 -10.51 -5.69
CA ASN A 114 3.44 -9.61 -4.54
C ASN A 114 2.11 -8.85 -4.65
N ALA A 115 1.76 -8.31 -5.83
CA ALA A 115 0.49 -7.63 -6.04
C ALA A 115 -0.72 -8.56 -5.81
N ILE A 116 -0.63 -9.82 -6.26
CA ILE A 116 -1.67 -10.84 -6.03
C ILE A 116 -1.77 -11.19 -4.55
N CYS A 117 -0.64 -11.41 -3.87
CA CYS A 117 -0.60 -11.72 -2.44
C CYS A 117 -1.16 -10.56 -1.60
N SER A 118 -0.72 -9.33 -1.88
CA SER A 118 -1.22 -8.11 -1.24
C SER A 118 -2.73 -7.97 -1.44
N GLY A 119 -3.23 -8.05 -2.68
CA GLY A 119 -4.67 -7.98 -2.96
C GLY A 119 -5.49 -9.08 -2.29
N THR A 120 -4.93 -10.28 -2.13
CA THR A 120 -5.57 -11.38 -1.39
C THR A 120 -5.69 -11.05 0.10
N ILE A 121 -4.61 -10.53 0.71
CA ILE A 121 -4.60 -10.12 2.12
C ILE A 121 -5.62 -9.00 2.35
N THR A 122 -5.65 -7.99 1.47
CA THR A 122 -6.60 -6.88 1.55
C THR A 122 -8.03 -7.36 1.55
N ILE A 123 -8.40 -8.25 0.63
CA ILE A 123 -9.77 -8.81 0.58
C ILE A 123 -10.16 -9.56 1.84
N LEU A 124 -9.24 -10.32 2.42
CA LEU A 124 -9.54 -11.09 3.63
C LEU A 124 -9.88 -10.18 4.82
N GLY A 125 -9.32 -8.98 4.88
CA GLY A 125 -9.56 -8.03 5.96
C GLY A 125 -10.48 -6.85 5.62
N ILE A 126 -10.93 -6.72 4.37
CA ILE A 126 -11.65 -5.53 3.89
C ILE A 126 -12.93 -5.26 4.69
N ASN A 127 -13.69 -6.31 5.00
CA ASN A 127 -14.96 -6.21 5.76
C ASN A 127 -14.76 -6.13 7.29
N ILE A 128 -13.51 -6.20 7.77
CA ILE A 128 -13.17 -6.19 9.20
C ILE A 128 -12.65 -4.82 9.62
N SER A 129 -11.64 -4.31 8.92
CA SER A 129 -10.96 -3.06 9.25
C SER A 129 -10.70 -2.16 8.03
N GLY A 130 -11.06 -2.60 6.82
CA GLY A 130 -10.61 -2.05 5.55
C GLY A 130 -9.29 -2.65 5.05
N MET A 131 -8.49 -3.27 5.94
CA MET A 131 -7.15 -3.80 5.68
C MET A 131 -6.23 -2.79 5.00
N TYR A 132 -5.95 -1.71 5.73
CA TYR A 132 -5.10 -0.64 5.22
C TYR A 132 -3.62 -0.98 5.32
N ALA A 133 -3.22 -1.64 6.41
CA ALA A 133 -1.84 -1.99 6.77
C ALA A 133 -0.84 -0.82 6.65
N ASN A 134 -1.34 0.41 6.58
CA ASN A 134 -0.57 1.63 6.36
C ASN A 134 -1.23 2.81 7.10
N PRO A 135 -0.56 3.40 8.10
CA PRO A 135 -1.11 4.49 8.91
C PRO A 135 -1.44 5.74 8.10
N ILE A 136 -0.66 6.06 7.08
CA ILE A 136 -0.84 7.28 6.27
C ILE A 136 -2.11 7.18 5.42
N VAL A 137 -2.33 6.01 4.81
CA VAL A 137 -3.51 5.75 3.98
C VAL A 137 -4.76 5.73 4.85
N ALA A 138 -4.74 4.99 5.96
CA ALA A 138 -5.86 4.93 6.89
C ALA A 138 -6.23 6.33 7.43
N TRP A 139 -5.23 7.15 7.77
CA TRP A 139 -5.44 8.51 8.23
C TRP A 139 -6.08 9.39 7.15
N ALA A 140 -5.57 9.34 5.92
CA ALA A 140 -6.10 10.17 4.83
C ALA A 140 -7.56 9.84 4.45
N LEU A 141 -7.96 8.58 4.64
CA LEU A 141 -9.27 8.09 4.22
C LEU A 141 -10.32 8.08 5.34
N THR A 142 -9.91 7.81 6.58
CA THR A 142 -10.86 7.52 7.67
C THR A 142 -10.68 8.39 8.91
N PHE A 143 -9.66 9.26 8.97
CA PHE A 143 -9.51 10.18 10.09
C PHE A 143 -10.68 11.17 10.15
N ASN A 144 -11.25 11.35 11.34
CA ASN A 144 -12.44 12.18 11.59
C ASN A 144 -13.77 11.63 11.00
N CYS A 145 -13.79 10.38 10.55
CA CYS A 145 -15.02 9.70 10.16
C CYS A 145 -15.78 9.13 11.37
N LYS A 146 -17.10 8.95 11.25
CA LYS A 146 -17.95 8.41 12.33
C LYS A 146 -17.67 6.92 12.54
N GLY A 147 -17.91 6.40 13.75
CA GLY A 147 -17.84 4.95 14.03
C GLY A 147 -16.64 4.49 14.86
N ILE A 148 -15.61 5.33 15.04
CA ILE A 148 -14.46 5.03 15.92
C ILE A 148 -14.01 6.29 16.68
N SER A 149 -13.53 6.12 17.92
CA SER A 149 -12.88 7.22 18.64
C SER A 149 -11.51 7.53 18.05
N HIS A 150 -11.03 8.78 18.19
CA HIS A 150 -9.70 9.17 17.70
C HIS A 150 -8.57 8.30 18.28
N LEU A 151 -8.68 7.94 19.56
CA LEU A 151 -7.73 7.04 20.21
C LEU A 151 -7.82 5.62 19.66
N GLY A 152 -9.03 5.15 19.35
CA GLY A 152 -9.23 3.87 18.66
C GLY A 152 -8.57 3.86 17.28
N HIS A 153 -8.71 4.94 16.51
CA HIS A 153 -8.10 5.07 15.19
C HIS A 153 -6.56 5.02 15.27
N ILE A 154 -5.96 5.78 16.19
CA ILE A 154 -4.51 5.74 16.44
C ILE A 154 -4.06 4.34 16.89
N SER A 155 -4.81 3.69 17.78
CA SER A 155 -4.47 2.35 18.25
C SER A 155 -4.51 1.29 17.15
N VAL A 156 -5.52 1.33 16.28
CA VAL A 156 -5.74 0.32 15.23
C VAL A 156 -4.80 0.54 14.05
N TYR A 157 -4.73 1.76 13.54
CA TYR A 157 -4.06 2.03 12.25
C TYR A 157 -2.65 2.58 12.39
N TRP A 158 -2.23 3.07 13.56
CA TRP A 158 -0.84 3.52 13.79
C TRP A 158 -0.07 2.53 14.66
N LEU A 159 -0.51 2.32 15.90
CA LEU A 159 0.25 1.50 16.84
C LEU A 159 0.38 0.05 16.36
N ALA A 160 -0.71 -0.57 15.89
CA ALA A 160 -0.67 -1.97 15.50
C ALA A 160 0.23 -2.24 14.27
N PRO A 161 0.15 -1.47 13.16
CA PRO A 161 1.08 -1.63 12.03
C PRO A 161 2.53 -1.33 12.41
N ILE A 162 2.81 -0.31 13.23
CA ILE A 162 4.17 0.00 13.67
C ILE A 162 4.75 -1.15 14.52
N CYS A 163 3.97 -1.66 15.48
CA CYS A 163 4.38 -2.83 16.27
C CYS A 163 4.63 -4.06 15.39
N ALA A 164 3.75 -4.33 14.42
CA ALA A 164 3.92 -5.42 13.48
C ALA A 164 5.18 -5.25 12.63
N PHE A 165 5.46 -4.04 12.14
CA PHE A 165 6.67 -3.74 11.39
C PHE A 165 7.93 -4.05 12.20
N PHE A 166 8.03 -3.60 13.44
CA PHE A 166 9.15 -3.96 14.31
C PHE A 166 9.23 -5.47 14.56
N ALA A 167 8.09 -6.15 14.75
CA ALA A 167 8.05 -7.60 14.89
C ALA A 167 8.59 -8.30 13.63
N THR A 168 8.23 -7.85 12.42
CA THR A 168 8.78 -8.41 11.17
C THR A 168 10.29 -8.27 11.10
N LYS A 169 10.85 -7.13 11.52
CA LYS A 169 12.31 -6.94 11.59
C LYS A 169 12.97 -7.96 12.51
N THR A 170 12.38 -8.22 13.68
CA THR A 170 12.93 -9.22 14.61
C THR A 170 12.84 -10.66 14.11
N VAL A 171 11.83 -10.99 13.29
CA VAL A 171 11.59 -12.36 12.82
C VAL A 171 12.36 -12.66 11.52
N PHE A 172 12.42 -11.70 10.60
CA PHE A 172 13.03 -11.90 9.28
C PHE A 172 14.47 -11.38 9.17
N GLY A 173 14.94 -10.56 10.12
CA GLY A 173 16.32 -10.04 10.12
C GLY A 173 16.59 -8.95 9.07
N ASP A 174 17.66 -8.18 9.26
CA ASP A 174 18.09 -6.95 8.55
C ASP A 174 18.35 -7.08 7.02
N GLU A 175 17.88 -8.12 6.33
CA GLU A 175 18.08 -8.24 4.87
C GLU A 175 17.34 -7.13 4.09
N ASN A 176 16.26 -6.57 4.65
CA ASN A 176 15.52 -5.45 4.07
C ASN A 176 16.17 -4.07 4.28
N ASP A 177 16.96 -3.92 5.35
CA ASP A 177 17.60 -2.64 5.68
C ASP A 177 18.76 -2.35 4.71
N GLN A 178 19.39 -3.38 4.11
CA GLN A 178 20.41 -3.19 3.07
C GLN A 178 19.83 -2.66 1.75
N GLN A 179 18.64 -3.10 1.33
CA GLN A 179 18.01 -2.57 0.11
C GLN A 179 17.54 -1.13 0.31
N GLN A 180 17.10 -0.78 1.52
CA GLN A 180 16.69 0.57 1.88
C GLN A 180 17.91 1.51 2.03
N GLU A 181 19.00 1.04 2.64
CA GLU A 181 20.26 1.78 2.77
C GLU A 181 21.06 1.91 1.45
N GLU A 182 21.06 0.90 0.58
CA GLU A 182 21.72 0.99 -0.74
C GLU A 182 20.98 1.91 -1.70
N ALA A 183 19.65 1.98 -1.59
CA ALA A 183 18.83 2.96 -2.30
C ALA A 183 19.11 4.39 -1.80
N GLU A 184 19.38 4.56 -0.51
CA GLU A 184 19.75 5.86 0.10
C GLU A 184 21.17 6.29 -0.26
N LYS A 185 22.16 5.38 -0.23
CA LYS A 185 23.57 5.66 -0.59
C LYS A 185 23.79 5.93 -2.08
N SER A 186 23.10 5.21 -2.97
CA SER A 186 23.19 5.45 -4.42
C SER A 186 22.54 6.78 -4.85
N PHE A 187 21.62 7.31 -4.04
CA PHE A 187 20.96 8.59 -4.28
C PHE A 187 21.85 9.78 -3.91
N ASP A 188 22.61 9.69 -2.81
CA ASP A 188 23.49 10.77 -2.35
C ASP A 188 24.71 10.96 -3.28
N GLU A 189 25.24 9.88 -3.86
CA GLU A 189 26.43 9.97 -4.72
C GLU A 189 26.15 10.52 -6.13
N THR A 190 24.96 10.36 -6.70
CA THR A 190 24.84 10.49 -8.16
C THR A 190 24.25 11.81 -8.67
N GLY A 191 23.29 12.46 -8.00
CA GLY A 191 22.76 13.78 -8.41
C GLY A 191 22.37 14.00 -9.90
N LYS A 192 22.39 12.95 -10.73
CA LYS A 192 22.21 12.87 -12.19
C LYS A 192 22.02 11.39 -12.57
N LEU A 193 21.02 11.10 -13.39
CA LEU A 193 20.74 9.74 -13.88
C LEU A 193 21.92 9.17 -14.67
N ALA A 194 22.50 8.06 -14.19
CA ALA A 194 23.28 7.17 -15.05
C ALA A 194 22.31 6.25 -15.82
N ASN A 195 22.24 6.47 -17.12
CA ASN A 195 21.53 5.62 -18.08
C ASN A 195 22.24 4.26 -18.21
N PRO A 196 21.56 3.11 -18.10
CA PRO A 196 22.18 1.82 -18.42
C PRO A 196 22.17 1.66 -19.94
N THR A 197 23.09 2.35 -20.63
CA THR A 197 23.41 2.03 -22.03
C THR A 197 24.84 1.53 -22.14
N ASN A 198 24.91 0.22 -22.38
CA ASN A 198 25.80 -0.46 -23.32
C ASN A 198 27.32 -0.35 -23.13
N GLY A 199 27.96 -1.49 -22.81
CA GLY A 199 29.41 -1.61 -22.67
C GLY A 199 29.89 -3.04 -22.91
N ASN A 200 29.76 -3.49 -24.16
CA ASN A 200 30.47 -4.64 -24.71
C ASN A 200 32.00 -4.38 -24.61
N GLY A 201 32.80 -5.32 -24.08
CA GLY A 201 34.24 -5.07 -23.90
C GLY A 201 35.07 -6.24 -23.34
N THR A 202 35.36 -7.22 -24.19
CA THR A 202 36.67 -7.92 -24.31
C THR A 202 37.49 -8.22 -23.05
N LYS A 203 37.48 -9.50 -22.61
CA LYS A 203 38.59 -10.09 -21.84
C LYS A 203 39.83 -10.21 -22.73
N LYS A 204 40.89 -9.43 -22.44
CA LYS A 204 42.26 -9.79 -22.82
C LYS A 204 42.85 -10.68 -21.71
N VAL A 205 43.26 -11.87 -22.12
CA VAL A 205 44.11 -12.79 -21.37
C VAL A 205 45.54 -12.24 -21.46
N ASN A 206 46.20 -12.08 -20.32
CA ASN A 206 47.66 -12.13 -20.19
C ASN A 206 47.98 -13.37 -19.36
#